data_AF-A0A0E3PNN0-F1
#
_entry.id   AF-A0A0E3PNN0-F1
#
_cell.length_a   1.000
_cell.length_b   1.000
_cell.length_c   1.000
_cell.angle_alpha   90.00
_cell.angle_beta   90.00
_cell.angle_gamma   90.00
#
_symmetry.space_group_name_H-M   'P 1'
#
loop_
_entity.id
_entity.type
_entity.pdbx_description
1 polymer ?
#
loop_
_entity_poly.entity_id
_entity_poly.type
_entity_poly.pdbx_seq_one_letter_code
_entity_poly.pdbx_strand_id
1 'polypeptide(L)'
;MEEKIKKGTAKENILIINFEDPRFRKLDLISKRQMIKRSFKEYVETGGFPKVVLEEEERNKKELLYTYFRDILIKDITMRYGIKDIKKLEELAKYYHTNISSPNSYNRIKNVLKTSLDTVERYSSYIESTYMLFFIKKYSYSLKEQVLNPRKVYCIDTGLRNTVAFAFSEDFGRLVENIVFMHLRRKYRDIYYWKNEKQKEVDFLVNEKNVLTQAVQVCWDIESEMTRKRETEGLLSAMDSFELNEVLILTEDLEEEIMVENKKIIFMPVWKWLLVEGET
;
A
#
# COMPACT_ATOMS: atom_id res chain seq x y z
N MET A 1 -26.50 17.99 0.52
CA MET A 1 -25.24 17.65 1.20
C MET A 1 -25.49 16.81 2.45
N GLU A 2 -26.35 17.24 3.38
CA GLU A 2 -26.80 16.40 4.52
C GLU A 2 -27.65 15.18 4.10
N GLU A 3 -28.38 15.27 2.99
CA GLU A 3 -29.28 14.19 2.55
C GLU A 3 -28.57 12.99 1.91
N LYS A 4 -27.47 13.22 1.17
CA LYS A 4 -26.63 12.12 0.60
C LYS A 4 -25.79 11.43 1.69
N ILE A 5 -25.41 12.16 2.76
CA ILE A 5 -24.68 11.61 3.93
C ILE A 5 -25.64 10.85 4.89
N LYS A 6 -26.89 11.31 5.05
CA LYS A 6 -27.92 10.60 5.84
C LYS A 6 -28.49 9.36 5.14
N LYS A 7 -28.55 9.35 3.80
CA LYS A 7 -29.06 8.23 3.00
C LYS A 7 -27.94 7.28 2.57
N GLY A 8 -27.02 6.93 3.48
CA GLY A 8 -25.99 5.91 3.22
C GLY A 8 -26.56 4.83 2.32
N THR A 9 -25.95 4.64 1.16
CA THR A 9 -26.60 3.98 0.03
C THR A 9 -27.17 2.64 0.48
N ALA A 10 -28.36 2.28 -0.01
CA ALA A 10 -29.00 1.01 0.32
C ALA A 10 -27.97 -0.13 0.23
N LYS A 11 -28.09 -1.18 1.06
CA LYS A 11 -27.07 -2.25 1.18
C LYS A 11 -26.81 -2.98 -0.16
N GLU A 12 -27.67 -2.78 -1.15
CA GLU A 12 -27.56 -3.17 -2.55
C GLU A 12 -26.75 -2.20 -3.46
N ASN A 13 -26.57 -0.94 -3.09
CA ASN A 13 -25.94 0.14 -3.88
C ASN A 13 -24.68 0.73 -3.20
N ILE A 14 -23.98 -0.09 -2.41
CA ILE A 14 -22.92 0.35 -1.50
C ILE A 14 -21.86 1.21 -2.22
N LEU A 15 -21.75 2.48 -1.81
CA LEU A 15 -20.57 3.29 -2.05
C LEU A 15 -19.48 2.75 -1.12
N ILE A 16 -18.59 1.88 -1.62
CA ILE A 16 -17.50 1.34 -0.80
C ILE A 16 -16.43 2.44 -0.68
N ILE A 17 -16.65 3.38 0.23
CA ILE A 17 -15.67 4.42 0.58
C ILE A 17 -14.45 3.76 1.27
N ASN A 18 -14.70 2.67 2.01
CA ASN A 18 -13.68 1.91 2.69
C ASN A 18 -14.02 0.41 2.63
N PHE A 19 -13.15 -0.39 2.00
CA PHE A 19 -13.27 -1.86 1.93
C PHE A 19 -13.14 -2.55 3.30
N GLU A 20 -12.76 -1.81 4.34
CA GLU A 20 -12.53 -2.30 5.70
C GLU A 20 -13.70 -1.97 6.66
N ASP A 21 -14.80 -1.42 6.16
CA ASP A 21 -15.94 -1.04 7.01
C ASP A 21 -16.62 -2.29 7.61
N PRO A 22 -16.75 -2.39 8.96
CA PRO A 22 -17.30 -3.57 9.62
C PRO A 22 -18.73 -3.94 9.20
N ARG A 23 -19.50 -2.98 8.65
CA ARG A 23 -20.86 -3.23 8.13
C ARG A 23 -20.85 -4.24 6.97
N PHE A 24 -19.71 -4.41 6.31
CA PHE A 24 -19.54 -5.30 5.17
C PHE A 24 -19.19 -6.75 5.54
N ARG A 25 -18.84 -7.05 6.80
CA ARG A 25 -18.56 -8.43 7.26
C ARG A 25 -19.74 -9.40 7.08
N LYS A 26 -20.97 -8.88 7.06
CA LYS A 26 -22.21 -9.65 6.86
C LYS A 26 -22.68 -9.68 5.39
N LEU A 27 -21.84 -9.28 4.44
CA LEU A 27 -22.15 -9.40 3.02
C LEU A 27 -22.11 -10.86 2.61
N ASP A 28 -23.08 -11.27 1.80
CA ASP A 28 -22.98 -12.51 1.04
C ASP A 28 -21.92 -12.32 -0.06
N LEU A 29 -20.68 -12.73 0.25
CA LEU A 29 -19.54 -12.59 -0.64
C LEU A 29 -19.69 -13.43 -1.92
N ILE A 30 -20.47 -14.52 -1.87
CA ILE A 30 -20.67 -15.41 -3.02
C ILE A 30 -21.60 -14.73 -4.01
N SER A 31 -22.80 -14.35 -3.56
CA SER A 31 -23.82 -13.75 -4.44
C SER A 31 -23.39 -12.38 -4.97
N LYS A 32 -22.59 -11.62 -4.21
CA LYS A 32 -22.16 -10.27 -4.57
C LYS A 32 -20.74 -10.19 -5.14
N ARG A 33 -20.08 -11.31 -5.40
CA ARG A 33 -18.66 -11.36 -5.81
C ARG A 33 -18.31 -10.39 -6.95
N GLN A 34 -19.07 -10.41 -8.04
CA GLN A 34 -18.78 -9.56 -9.21
C GLN A 34 -18.91 -8.06 -8.90
N MET A 35 -19.92 -7.69 -8.10
CA MET A 35 -20.11 -6.31 -7.66
C MET A 35 -18.94 -5.87 -6.77
N ILE A 36 -18.55 -6.70 -5.79
CA ILE A 36 -17.44 -6.43 -4.87
C ILE A 36 -16.14 -6.23 -5.65
N LYS A 37 -15.83 -7.14 -6.58
CA LYS A 37 -14.64 -7.03 -7.43
C LYS A 37 -14.62 -5.76 -8.26
N ARG A 38 -15.76 -5.38 -8.85
CA ARG A 38 -15.87 -4.12 -9.61
C ARG A 38 -15.60 -2.92 -8.73
N SER A 39 -16.23 -2.86 -7.55
CA SER A 39 -16.00 -1.79 -6.58
C SER A 39 -14.55 -1.77 -6.07
N PHE A 40 -13.89 -2.92 -5.97
CA PHE A 40 -12.49 -2.99 -5.55
C PHE A 40 -11.58 -2.39 -6.61
N LYS A 41 -11.81 -2.70 -7.89
CA LYS A 41 -11.08 -2.07 -9.00
C LYS A 41 -11.29 -0.55 -9.01
N GLU A 42 -12.52 -0.08 -8.82
CA GLU A 42 -12.82 1.35 -8.70
C GLU A 42 -12.12 2.01 -7.49
N TYR A 43 -12.06 1.33 -6.35
CA TYR A 43 -11.35 1.80 -5.15
C TYR A 43 -9.83 1.88 -5.39
N VAL A 44 -9.24 0.89 -6.07
CA VAL A 44 -7.83 0.91 -6.46
C VAL A 44 -7.52 2.12 -7.35
N GLU A 45 -8.41 2.45 -8.28
CA GLU A 45 -8.24 3.55 -9.23
C GLU A 45 -8.49 4.93 -8.61
N THR A 46 -9.58 5.08 -7.85
CA THR A 46 -10.12 6.36 -7.38
C THR A 46 -9.66 6.71 -5.96
N GLY A 47 -9.23 5.74 -5.17
CA GLY A 47 -8.93 5.90 -3.75
C GLY A 47 -10.19 5.95 -2.87
N GLY A 48 -10.00 6.32 -1.60
CA GLY A 48 -11.00 6.31 -0.54
C GLY A 48 -11.38 7.68 0.02
N PHE A 49 -10.88 8.79 -0.53
CA PHE A 49 -11.24 10.12 -0.04
C PHE A 49 -12.75 10.38 -0.18
N PRO A 50 -13.51 10.62 0.91
CA PRO A 50 -14.98 10.62 0.84
C PRO A 50 -15.57 11.61 -0.17
N LYS A 51 -15.03 12.83 -0.25
CA LYS A 51 -15.50 13.85 -1.21
C LYS A 51 -15.22 13.44 -2.66
N VAL A 52 -14.14 12.72 -2.91
CA VAL A 52 -13.75 12.24 -4.25
C VAL A 52 -14.63 11.07 -4.67
N VAL A 53 -14.89 10.12 -3.75
CA VAL A 53 -15.77 8.97 -4.01
C VAL A 53 -17.22 9.43 -4.27
N LEU A 54 -17.66 10.53 -3.64
CA LEU A 54 -19.00 11.12 -3.83
C LEU A 54 -19.13 12.00 -5.08
N GLU A 55 -18.03 12.33 -5.75
CA GLU A 55 -18.04 13.12 -6.97
C GLU A 55 -18.36 12.22 -8.18
N GLU A 56 -19.22 12.70 -9.07
CA GLU A 56 -19.70 11.91 -10.21
C GLU A 56 -18.82 12.13 -11.44
N GLU A 57 -18.27 13.35 -11.61
CA GLU A 57 -17.45 13.69 -12.76
C GLU A 57 -15.97 13.37 -12.52
N GLU A 58 -15.40 12.50 -13.36
CA GLU A 58 -14.00 12.06 -13.27
C GLU A 58 -12.99 13.22 -13.30
N ARG A 59 -13.30 14.29 -14.06
CA ARG A 59 -12.47 15.49 -14.10
C ARG A 59 -12.41 16.18 -12.72
N ASN A 60 -13.55 16.30 -12.05
CA ASN A 60 -13.66 16.96 -10.75
C ASN A 60 -12.97 16.11 -9.67
N LYS A 61 -13.05 14.78 -9.75
CA LYS A 61 -12.29 13.87 -8.87
C LYS A 61 -10.79 14.17 -8.93
N LYS A 62 -10.22 14.23 -10.14
CA LYS A 62 -8.79 14.53 -10.35
C LYS A 62 -8.41 15.93 -9.86
N GLU A 63 -9.25 16.93 -10.09
CA GLU A 63 -9.00 18.30 -9.61
C GLU A 63 -9.00 18.39 -8.08
N LEU A 64 -9.93 17.68 -7.42
CA LEU A 64 -9.98 17.58 -5.95
C LEU A 64 -8.72 16.91 -5.40
N LEU A 65 -8.33 15.76 -5.96
CA LEU A 65 -7.13 15.02 -5.54
C LEU A 65 -5.85 15.84 -5.76
N TYR A 66 -5.74 16.54 -6.89
CA TYR A 66 -4.60 17.42 -7.16
C TYR A 66 -4.54 18.58 -6.16
N THR A 67 -5.69 19.13 -5.81
CA THR A 67 -5.80 20.18 -4.80
C THR A 67 -5.38 19.67 -3.42
N TYR A 68 -5.82 18.47 -3.00
CA TYR A 68 -5.38 17.84 -1.74
C TYR A 68 -3.87 17.67 -1.70
N PHE A 69 -3.28 17.16 -2.78
CA PHE A 69 -1.83 17.01 -2.89
C PHE A 69 -1.10 18.34 -2.71
N ARG A 70 -1.53 19.38 -3.45
CA ARG A 70 -0.94 20.72 -3.39
C ARG A 70 -1.11 21.35 -2.01
N ASP A 71 -2.28 21.23 -1.41
CA ASP A 71 -2.57 21.78 -0.09
C ASP A 71 -1.67 21.16 0.97
N ILE A 72 -1.47 19.84 0.99
CA ILE A 72 -0.55 19.20 1.93
C ILE A 72 0.89 19.70 1.72
N LEU A 73 1.37 19.77 0.46
CA LEU A 73 2.73 20.25 0.18
C LEU A 73 2.94 21.71 0.62
N ILE A 74 1.97 22.57 0.39
CA ILE A 74 2.11 24.00 0.66
C ILE A 74 1.80 24.31 2.13
N LYS A 75 0.63 23.92 2.63
CA LYS A 75 0.13 24.30 3.96
C LYS A 75 0.81 23.48 5.04
N ASP A 76 0.91 22.16 4.86
CA ASP A 76 1.38 21.27 5.94
C ASP A 76 2.89 21.13 5.98
N ILE A 77 3.57 21.30 4.84
CA ILE A 77 5.02 21.16 4.74
C ILE A 77 5.72 22.51 4.54
N THR A 78 5.43 23.21 3.44
CA THR A 78 6.19 24.39 3.05
C THR A 78 6.09 25.52 4.08
N MET A 79 4.87 25.85 4.51
CA MET A 79 4.63 26.90 5.51
C MET A 79 5.17 26.49 6.89
N ARG A 80 5.03 25.21 7.27
CA ARG A 80 5.48 24.69 8.57
C ARG A 80 6.99 24.70 8.73
N TYR A 81 7.73 24.31 7.68
CA TYR A 81 9.18 24.14 7.72
C TYR A 81 9.96 25.25 7.01
N GLY A 82 9.28 26.29 6.53
CA GLY A 82 9.90 27.44 5.86
C GLY A 82 10.67 27.07 4.59
N ILE A 83 10.14 26.14 3.79
CA ILE A 83 10.82 25.62 2.61
C ILE A 83 10.83 26.67 1.50
N LYS A 84 12.04 26.99 0.99
CA LYS A 84 12.22 27.94 -0.12
C LYS A 84 12.02 27.28 -1.48
N ASP A 85 12.57 26.09 -1.68
CA ASP A 85 12.49 25.36 -2.95
C ASP A 85 11.31 24.37 -2.95
N ILE A 86 10.12 24.93 -3.14
CA ILE A 86 8.84 24.20 -3.22
C ILE A 86 8.84 23.26 -4.43
N LYS A 87 9.46 23.66 -5.54
CA LYS A 87 9.52 22.86 -6.76
C LYS A 87 10.24 21.55 -6.50
N LYS A 88 11.38 21.59 -5.80
CA LYS A 88 12.14 20.38 -5.46
C LYS A 88 11.38 19.46 -4.52
N LEU A 89 10.64 20.01 -3.57
CA LEU A 89 9.75 19.24 -2.70
C LEU A 89 8.66 18.52 -3.52
N GLU A 90 8.01 19.25 -4.44
CA GLU A 90 6.98 18.68 -5.30
C GLU A 90 7.53 17.60 -6.23
N GLU A 91 8.71 17.81 -6.83
CA GLU A 91 9.41 16.81 -7.64
C GLU A 91 9.71 15.53 -6.84
N LEU A 92 10.17 15.68 -5.59
CA LEU A 92 10.41 14.53 -4.70
C LEU A 92 9.12 13.79 -4.36
N ALA A 93 8.05 14.51 -4.01
CA ALA A 93 6.76 13.90 -3.70
C ALA A 93 6.21 13.13 -4.92
N LYS A 94 6.26 13.71 -6.12
CA LYS A 94 5.85 13.04 -7.37
C LYS A 94 6.71 11.82 -7.68
N TYR A 95 8.02 11.90 -7.43
CA TYR A 95 8.92 10.76 -7.60
C TYR A 95 8.49 9.59 -6.72
N TYR A 96 8.20 9.83 -5.44
CA TYR A 96 7.72 8.78 -4.53
C TYR A 96 6.38 8.19 -4.94
N HIS A 97 5.40 9.02 -5.33
CA HIS A 97 4.10 8.54 -5.82
C HIS A 97 4.24 7.68 -7.09
N THR A 98 5.19 8.00 -7.95
CA THR A 98 5.46 7.19 -9.16
C THR A 98 6.09 5.84 -8.81
N ASN A 99 6.88 5.76 -7.74
CA ASN A 99 7.64 4.58 -7.33
C ASN A 99 7.11 3.93 -6.04
N ILE A 100 5.79 3.98 -5.82
CA ILE A 100 5.15 3.28 -4.69
C ILE A 100 5.44 1.78 -4.74
N SER A 101 5.45 1.16 -3.55
CA SER A 101 5.68 -0.28 -3.35
C SER A 101 7.06 -0.77 -3.82
N SER A 102 7.91 0.14 -4.30
CA SER A 102 9.24 -0.15 -4.81
C SER A 102 10.33 0.30 -3.83
N PRO A 103 11.47 -0.41 -3.71
CA PRO A 103 12.59 0.04 -2.90
C PRO A 103 13.25 1.29 -3.47
N ASN A 104 13.37 2.33 -2.63
CA ASN A 104 13.90 3.64 -2.97
C ASN A 104 15.15 3.97 -2.13
N SER A 105 16.23 4.39 -2.81
CA SER A 105 17.47 4.83 -2.15
C SER A 105 17.61 6.35 -2.24
N TYR A 106 17.87 7.01 -1.12
CA TYR A 106 18.09 8.46 -1.10
C TYR A 106 19.27 8.89 -1.99
N ASN A 107 20.32 8.09 -2.10
CA ASN A 107 21.43 8.37 -3.01
C ASN A 107 21.00 8.36 -4.49
N ARG A 108 20.12 7.42 -4.88
CA ARG A 108 19.55 7.39 -6.24
C ARG A 108 18.69 8.63 -6.49
N ILE A 109 17.83 8.96 -5.54
CA ILE A 109 16.91 10.11 -5.63
C ILE A 109 17.68 11.42 -5.71
N LYS A 110 18.71 11.60 -4.88
CA LYS A 110 19.61 12.74 -4.90
C LYS A 110 20.14 13.01 -6.32
N ASN A 111 20.60 11.95 -7.00
CA ASN A 111 21.16 12.06 -8.34
C ASN A 111 20.09 12.39 -9.39
N VAL A 112 18.90 11.77 -9.30
CA VAL A 112 17.77 12.04 -10.20
C VAL A 112 17.28 13.48 -10.08
N LEU A 113 17.08 13.94 -8.84
CA LEU A 113 16.55 15.28 -8.56
C LEU A 113 17.61 16.39 -8.57
N LYS A 114 18.89 16.04 -8.75
CA LYS A 114 20.03 16.95 -8.75
C LYS A 114 20.02 17.85 -7.50
N THR A 115 19.95 17.24 -6.33
CA THR A 115 19.94 17.94 -5.03
C THR A 115 20.94 17.31 -4.05
N SER A 116 20.97 17.74 -2.80
CA SER A 116 21.83 17.17 -1.77
C SER A 116 21.15 15.98 -1.06
N LEU A 117 21.96 15.10 -0.46
CA LEU A 117 21.43 13.95 0.30
C LEU A 117 20.60 14.43 1.51
N ASP A 118 21.12 15.44 2.23
CA ASP A 118 20.43 16.11 3.35
C ASP A 118 19.05 16.64 2.93
N THR A 119 18.96 17.26 1.76
CA THR A 119 17.68 17.76 1.24
C THR A 119 16.68 16.63 0.99
N VAL A 120 17.12 15.52 0.39
CA VAL A 120 16.24 14.35 0.17
C VAL A 120 15.76 13.79 1.51
N GLU A 121 16.66 13.58 2.47
CA GLU A 121 16.33 13.03 3.79
C GLU A 121 15.34 13.90 4.54
N ARG A 122 15.61 15.21 4.62
CA ARG A 122 14.73 16.17 5.28
C ARG A 122 13.37 16.25 4.62
N TYR A 123 13.32 16.44 3.31
CA TYR A 123 12.04 16.56 2.61
C TYR A 123 11.24 15.25 2.69
N SER A 124 11.90 14.09 2.63
CA SER A 124 11.26 12.80 2.92
C SER A 124 10.64 12.74 4.30
N SER A 125 11.38 13.17 5.33
CA SER A 125 10.86 13.20 6.70
C SER A 125 9.67 14.16 6.84
N TYR A 126 9.71 15.31 6.17
CA TYR A 126 8.60 16.26 6.21
C TYR A 126 7.35 15.72 5.53
N ILE A 127 7.51 15.07 4.38
CA ILE A 127 6.42 14.40 3.66
C ILE A 127 5.83 13.26 4.52
N GLU A 128 6.68 12.44 5.16
CA GLU A 128 6.21 11.38 6.05
C GLU A 128 5.42 11.94 7.25
N SER A 129 5.84 13.10 7.77
CA SER A 129 5.16 13.75 8.90
C SER A 129 3.73 14.23 8.61
N THR A 130 3.33 14.33 7.34
CA THR A 130 1.95 14.68 6.94
C THR A 130 1.09 13.46 6.66
N TYR A 131 1.62 12.25 6.82
CA TYR A 131 0.99 10.99 6.43
C TYR A 131 0.69 10.87 4.94
N MET A 132 1.17 11.79 4.08
CA MET A 132 0.99 11.68 2.63
C MET A 132 1.66 10.40 2.09
N LEU A 133 2.85 10.11 2.60
CA LEU A 133 3.63 8.93 2.27
C LEU A 133 4.17 8.28 3.55
N PHE A 134 4.41 6.98 3.50
CA PHE A 134 4.94 6.15 4.56
C PHE A 134 6.16 5.39 4.04
N PHE A 135 7.17 5.21 4.88
CA PHE A 135 8.37 4.47 4.51
C PHE A 135 8.56 3.25 5.41
N ILE A 136 8.78 2.07 4.82
CA ILE A 136 9.21 0.88 5.56
C ILE A 136 10.63 0.49 5.20
N LYS A 137 11.36 -0.04 6.18
CA LYS A 137 12.76 -0.46 6.02
C LYS A 137 12.82 -1.94 5.64
N LYS A 138 13.97 -2.35 5.11
CA LYS A 138 14.32 -3.76 5.01
C LYS A 138 14.49 -4.32 6.42
N TYR A 139 13.89 -5.47 6.71
CA TYR A 139 14.16 -6.19 7.94
C TYR A 139 15.60 -6.69 7.97
N SER A 140 16.28 -6.42 9.07
CA SER A 140 17.59 -6.98 9.43
C SER A 140 17.77 -6.87 10.93
N TYR A 141 18.44 -7.83 11.55
CA TYR A 141 18.89 -7.72 12.95
C TYR A 141 19.91 -6.59 13.15
N SER A 142 20.59 -6.16 12.07
CA SER A 142 21.56 -5.07 12.10
C SER A 142 20.87 -3.73 11.81
N LEU A 143 20.86 -2.83 12.81
CA LEU A 143 20.39 -1.45 12.64
C LEU A 143 21.13 -0.75 11.48
N LYS A 144 22.44 -0.98 11.35
CA LYS A 144 23.25 -0.44 10.26
C LYS A 144 22.70 -0.88 8.90
N GLU A 145 22.35 -2.16 8.75
CA GLU A 145 21.76 -2.65 7.50
C GLU A 145 20.38 -2.06 7.26
N GLN A 146 19.53 -1.94 8.28
CA GLN A 146 18.22 -1.29 8.13
C GLN A 146 18.32 0.16 7.65
N VAL A 147 19.37 0.88 8.07
CA VAL A 147 19.61 2.28 7.67
C VAL A 147 20.18 2.37 6.25
N LEU A 148 21.10 1.48 5.89
CA LEU A 148 21.79 1.54 4.58
C LEU A 148 20.96 1.00 3.43
N ASN A 149 20.05 0.06 3.69
CA ASN A 149 19.22 -0.52 2.65
C ASN A 149 18.14 0.47 2.16
N PRO A 150 17.71 0.36 0.89
CA PRO A 150 16.58 1.11 0.37
C PRO A 150 15.31 0.96 1.23
N ARG A 151 14.40 1.93 1.17
CA ARG A 151 13.10 1.87 1.84
C ARG A 151 11.99 1.71 0.82
N LYS A 152 11.00 0.85 1.08
CA LYS A 152 9.76 0.88 0.28
C LYS A 152 8.92 2.08 0.71
N VAL A 153 8.24 2.70 -0.25
CA VAL A 153 7.38 3.86 -0.03
C VAL A 153 5.94 3.52 -0.38
N TYR A 154 5.01 3.97 0.45
CA TYR A 154 3.58 3.77 0.26
C TYR A 154 2.84 5.10 0.44
N CYS A 155 1.77 5.30 -0.31
CA CYS A 155 0.92 6.48 -0.25
C CYS A 155 -0.34 6.23 0.57
N ILE A 156 -0.86 7.29 1.18
CA ILE A 156 -2.11 7.26 1.96
C ILE A 156 -3.32 6.79 1.15
N ASP A 157 -3.32 7.09 -0.15
CA ASP A 157 -4.46 6.92 -1.03
C ASP A 157 -4.01 6.73 -2.48
N THR A 158 -4.52 5.68 -3.12
CA THR A 158 -4.16 5.32 -4.50
C THR A 158 -4.70 6.30 -5.53
N GLY A 159 -5.84 6.95 -5.27
CA GLY A 159 -6.39 8.01 -6.12
C GLY A 159 -5.48 9.23 -6.13
N LEU A 160 -4.98 9.64 -4.96
CA LEU A 160 -3.99 10.72 -4.84
C LEU A 160 -2.76 10.41 -5.70
N ARG A 161 -2.23 9.19 -5.56
CA ARG A 161 -1.11 8.72 -6.39
C ARG A 161 -1.43 8.77 -7.87
N ASN A 162 -2.56 8.19 -8.29
CA ASN A 162 -2.94 8.09 -9.70
C ASN A 162 -3.17 9.47 -10.35
N THR A 163 -3.45 10.50 -9.55
CA THR A 163 -3.61 11.87 -10.02
C THR A 163 -2.27 12.58 -10.25
N VAL A 164 -1.25 12.30 -9.43
CA VAL A 164 0.00 13.09 -9.40
C VAL A 164 1.20 12.36 -9.99
N ALA A 165 1.12 11.04 -10.14
CA ALA A 165 2.14 10.19 -10.72
C ALA A 165 1.86 9.88 -12.20
N PHE A 166 2.90 9.43 -12.90
CA PHE A 166 2.73 8.79 -14.20
C PHE A 166 2.19 7.37 -14.00
N ALA A 167 1.16 7.01 -14.75
CA ALA A 167 0.59 5.67 -14.75
C ALA A 167 1.26 4.80 -15.83
N PHE A 168 1.76 3.63 -15.43
CA PHE A 168 2.23 2.57 -16.31
C PHE A 168 1.27 1.37 -16.24
N SER A 169 1.25 0.52 -17.27
CA SER A 169 0.37 -0.67 -17.33
C SER A 169 0.65 -1.70 -16.22
N GLU A 170 1.86 -1.72 -15.65
CA GLU A 170 2.26 -2.63 -14.56
C GLU A 170 1.86 -2.15 -13.15
N ASP A 171 1.17 -1.01 -13.03
CA ASP A 171 0.94 -0.36 -11.74
C ASP A 171 -0.11 -1.04 -10.85
N PHE A 172 -1.00 -1.87 -11.40
CA PHE A 172 -2.13 -2.40 -10.63
C PHE A 172 -1.68 -3.23 -9.42
N GLY A 173 -0.71 -4.13 -9.60
CA GLY A 173 -0.15 -4.92 -8.50
C GLY A 173 0.49 -4.04 -7.41
N ARG A 174 1.17 -2.95 -7.79
CA ARG A 174 1.77 -2.00 -6.84
C ARG A 174 0.71 -1.22 -6.06
N LEU A 175 -0.38 -0.81 -6.72
CA LEU A 175 -1.50 -0.14 -6.06
C LEU A 175 -2.19 -1.07 -5.05
N VAL A 176 -2.35 -2.34 -5.41
CA VAL A 176 -2.91 -3.36 -4.51
C VAL A 176 -1.97 -3.62 -3.32
N GLU A 177 -0.66 -3.76 -3.56
CA GLU A 177 0.34 -3.84 -2.47
C GLU A 177 0.24 -2.63 -1.53
N ASN A 178 0.04 -1.43 -2.09
CA ASN A 178 -0.14 -0.21 -1.31
C ASN A 178 -1.41 -0.25 -0.43
N ILE A 179 -2.53 -0.74 -0.96
CA ILE A 179 -3.76 -0.91 -0.18
C ILE A 179 -3.57 -1.92 0.96
N VAL A 180 -2.89 -3.04 0.69
CA VAL A 180 -2.52 -4.03 1.72
C VAL A 180 -1.65 -3.39 2.79
N PHE A 181 -0.64 -2.61 2.40
CA PHE A 181 0.17 -1.85 3.35
C PHE A 181 -0.70 -0.94 4.23
N MET A 182 -1.62 -0.17 3.62
CA MET A 182 -2.48 0.74 4.37
C MET A 182 -3.37 0.00 5.37
N HIS A 183 -3.87 -1.19 5.02
CA HIS A 183 -4.58 -2.06 5.95
C HIS A 183 -3.70 -2.47 7.14
N LEU A 184 -2.52 -3.03 6.86
CA LEU A 184 -1.59 -3.47 7.90
C LEU A 184 -1.12 -2.29 8.78
N ARG A 185 -0.90 -1.12 8.18
CA ARG A 185 -0.39 0.06 8.88
C ARG A 185 -1.37 0.59 9.93
N ARG A 186 -2.67 0.38 9.76
CA ARG A 186 -3.69 0.76 10.75
C ARG A 186 -3.63 -0.12 12.00
N LYS A 187 -3.22 -1.38 11.87
CA LYS A 187 -3.18 -2.37 12.95
C LYS A 187 -1.83 -2.43 13.66
N TYR A 188 -0.76 -2.38 12.88
CA TYR A 188 0.60 -2.59 13.38
C TYR A 188 1.37 -1.28 13.39
N ARG A 189 2.48 -1.22 14.13
CA ARG A 189 3.45 -0.10 14.08
C ARG A 189 4.72 -0.46 13.31
N ASP A 190 5.24 -1.66 13.55
CA ASP A 190 6.51 -2.08 12.99
C ASP A 190 6.25 -3.07 11.84
N ILE A 191 6.35 -2.54 10.62
CA ILE A 191 6.22 -3.30 9.36
C ILE A 191 7.52 -3.10 8.59
N TYR A 192 8.03 -4.20 8.05
CA TYR A 192 9.24 -4.23 7.24
C TYR A 192 8.99 -4.98 5.95
N TYR A 193 9.79 -4.75 4.91
CA TYR A 193 9.89 -5.71 3.83
C TYR A 193 11.13 -6.58 4.07
N TRP A 194 11.22 -7.75 3.44
CA TRP A 194 12.41 -8.59 3.55
C TRP A 194 12.91 -9.05 2.20
N LYS A 195 14.23 -9.22 2.09
CA LYS A 195 14.87 -9.71 0.87
C LYS A 195 16.13 -10.48 1.19
N ASN A 196 16.20 -11.73 0.75
CA ASN A 196 17.39 -12.57 0.94
C ASN A 196 18.45 -12.33 -0.15
N GLU A 197 19.60 -12.97 0.00
CA GLU A 197 20.73 -12.88 -0.93
C GLU A 197 20.38 -13.38 -2.34
N LYS A 198 19.47 -14.37 -2.43
CA LYS A 198 18.93 -14.92 -3.68
C LYS A 198 17.87 -14.03 -4.34
N GLN A 199 17.73 -12.78 -3.89
CA GLN A 199 16.76 -11.79 -4.37
C GLN A 199 15.29 -12.18 -4.22
N LYS A 200 14.98 -13.19 -3.38
CA LYS A 200 13.60 -13.49 -3.00
C LYS A 200 13.14 -12.46 -1.99
N GLU A 201 11.95 -11.94 -2.21
CA GLU A 201 11.39 -10.82 -1.47
C GLU A 201 10.09 -11.25 -0.79
N VAL A 202 9.86 -10.69 0.40
CA VAL A 202 8.57 -10.74 1.09
C VAL A 202 8.14 -9.30 1.30
N ASP A 203 6.94 -8.96 0.85
CA ASP A 203 6.46 -7.56 0.84
C ASP A 203 6.30 -6.99 2.24
N PHE A 204 5.71 -7.77 3.15
CA PHE A 204 5.48 -7.34 4.53
C PHE A 204 5.84 -8.41 5.56
N LEU A 205 6.63 -8.01 6.54
CA LEU A 205 6.87 -8.69 7.80
C LEU A 205 6.33 -7.81 8.92
N VAL A 206 5.44 -8.35 9.74
CA VAL A 206 4.90 -7.69 10.92
C VAL A 206 5.75 -8.06 12.12
N ASN A 207 6.23 -7.05 12.84
CA ASN A 207 6.97 -7.23 14.09
C ASN A 207 6.12 -6.70 15.25
N GLU A 208 5.87 -7.56 16.23
CA GLU A 208 5.21 -7.21 17.47
C GLU A 208 6.14 -7.51 18.63
N LYS A 209 6.58 -6.46 19.34
CA LYS A 209 7.43 -6.58 20.53
C LYS A 209 8.72 -7.39 20.28
N ASN A 210 9.36 -7.16 19.13
CA ASN A 210 10.57 -7.84 18.65
C ASN A 210 10.37 -9.30 18.20
N VAL A 211 9.13 -9.73 18.00
CA VAL A 211 8.80 -11.04 17.44
C VAL A 211 8.17 -10.83 16.08
N LEU A 212 8.67 -11.52 15.06
CA LEU A 212 8.00 -11.56 13.76
C LEU A 212 6.77 -12.45 13.87
N THR A 213 5.58 -11.88 13.68
CA THR A 213 4.31 -12.59 13.89
C THR A 213 3.62 -12.97 12.59
N GLN A 214 3.84 -12.20 11.51
CA GLN A 214 3.18 -12.41 10.23
C GLN A 214 4.10 -12.10 9.06
N ALA A 215 3.95 -12.85 7.98
CA ALA A 215 4.52 -12.55 6.68
C ALA A 215 3.42 -12.56 5.61
N VAL A 216 3.35 -11.48 4.85
CA VAL A 216 2.35 -11.25 3.81
C VAL A 216 3.04 -10.93 2.49
N GLN A 217 2.67 -11.65 1.44
CA GLN A 217 3.10 -11.43 0.06
C GLN A 217 1.90 -11.01 -0.78
N VAL A 218 2.07 -10.02 -1.67
CA VAL A 218 1.01 -9.58 -2.58
C VAL A 218 1.35 -10.03 -4.00
N CYS A 219 0.56 -10.96 -4.53
CA CYS A 219 0.74 -11.50 -5.87
C CYS A 219 -0.58 -11.40 -6.63
N TRP A 220 -0.81 -10.25 -7.27
CA TRP A 220 -2.08 -9.97 -7.96
C TRP A 220 -2.39 -11.03 -9.03
N ASP A 221 -1.43 -11.31 -9.92
CA ASP A 221 -1.52 -12.36 -10.93
C ASP A 221 -0.61 -13.54 -10.57
N ILE A 222 -1.23 -14.65 -10.17
CA ILE A 222 -0.55 -15.90 -9.80
C ILE A 222 -0.86 -17.05 -10.77
N GLU A 223 -1.45 -16.75 -11.93
CA GLU A 223 -1.99 -17.80 -12.82
C GLU A 223 -0.90 -18.69 -13.42
N SER A 224 0.32 -18.18 -13.56
CA SER A 224 1.44 -18.98 -14.06
C SER A 224 2.07 -19.84 -12.95
N GLU A 225 2.28 -21.13 -13.24
CA GLU A 225 2.97 -22.07 -12.34
C GLU A 225 4.38 -21.59 -11.96
N MET A 226 5.04 -20.88 -12.88
CA MET A 226 6.35 -20.26 -12.64
C MET A 226 6.27 -19.13 -11.60
N THR A 227 5.25 -18.25 -11.70
CA THR A 227 4.99 -17.21 -10.71
C THR A 227 4.70 -17.86 -9.36
N ARG A 228 3.76 -18.81 -9.32
CA ARG A 228 3.38 -19.51 -8.08
C ARG A 228 4.57 -20.14 -7.38
N LYS A 229 5.42 -20.87 -8.12
CA LYS A 229 6.64 -21.47 -7.57
C LYS A 229 7.62 -20.40 -7.05
N ARG A 230 7.83 -19.33 -7.82
CA ARG A 230 8.76 -18.25 -7.46
C ARG A 230 8.36 -17.54 -6.17
N GLU A 231 7.07 -17.20 -6.04
CA GLU A 231 6.50 -16.51 -4.86
C GLU A 231 6.52 -17.43 -3.63
N THR A 232 6.19 -18.71 -3.81
CA THR A 232 6.17 -19.70 -2.72
C THR A 232 7.57 -19.95 -2.16
N GLU A 233 8.59 -20.06 -3.01
CA GLU A 233 9.99 -20.27 -2.57
C GLU A 233 10.51 -19.12 -1.69
N GLY A 234 10.12 -17.87 -2.00
CA GLY A 234 10.55 -16.71 -1.23
C GLY A 234 9.96 -16.70 0.18
N LEU A 235 8.68 -17.03 0.29
CA LEU A 235 7.99 -17.14 1.56
C LEU A 235 8.49 -18.31 2.40
N LEU A 236 8.69 -19.50 1.81
CA LEU A 236 9.24 -20.64 2.54
C LEU A 236 10.60 -20.31 3.15
N SER A 237 11.46 -19.61 2.40
CA SER A 237 12.76 -19.14 2.89
C SER A 237 12.63 -18.14 4.05
N ALA A 238 11.63 -17.25 4.01
CA ALA A 238 11.35 -16.34 5.12
C ALA A 238 10.82 -17.11 6.34
N MET A 239 9.93 -18.08 6.14
CA MET A 239 9.41 -18.93 7.20
C MET A 239 10.52 -19.71 7.91
N ASP A 240 11.49 -20.25 7.16
CA ASP A 240 12.67 -20.90 7.75
C ASP A 240 13.53 -19.91 8.55
N SER A 241 13.77 -18.72 7.99
CA SER A 241 14.65 -17.72 8.60
C SER A 241 14.09 -17.13 9.89
N PHE A 242 12.76 -17.18 10.06
CA PHE A 242 12.05 -16.47 11.12
C PHE A 242 11.11 -17.36 11.94
N GLU A 243 11.17 -18.68 11.75
CA GLU A 243 10.36 -19.66 12.49
C GLU A 243 8.85 -19.40 12.39
N LEU A 244 8.38 -18.90 11.24
CA LEU A 244 6.96 -18.69 10.98
C LEU A 244 6.29 -20.00 10.54
N ASN A 245 5.15 -20.32 11.13
CA ASN A 245 4.37 -21.52 10.80
C ASN A 245 3.27 -21.24 9.75
N GLU A 246 2.90 -19.98 9.57
CA GLU A 246 1.84 -19.56 8.64
C GLU A 246 2.27 -18.32 7.84
N VAL A 247 1.92 -18.30 6.56
CA VAL A 247 2.09 -17.14 5.68
C VAL A 247 0.83 -16.88 4.86
N LEU A 248 0.65 -15.61 4.50
CA LEU A 248 -0.48 -15.15 3.70
C LEU A 248 -0.01 -14.64 2.34
N ILE A 249 -0.59 -15.19 1.28
CA ILE A 249 -0.44 -14.73 -0.10
C ILE A 249 -1.75 -14.11 -0.55
N LEU A 250 -1.72 -12.80 -0.79
CA LEU A 250 -2.88 -12.05 -1.24
C LEU A 250 -2.90 -11.98 -2.78
N THR A 251 -4.00 -12.43 -3.39
CA THR A 251 -4.13 -12.58 -4.85
C THR A 251 -5.35 -11.85 -5.43
N GLU A 252 -5.53 -11.83 -6.75
CA GLU A 252 -6.77 -11.31 -7.36
C GLU A 252 -7.99 -12.18 -6.98
N ASP A 253 -7.86 -13.50 -7.06
CA ASP A 253 -9.02 -14.42 -6.99
C ASP A 253 -8.72 -15.82 -6.42
N LEU A 254 -7.46 -16.22 -6.28
CA LEU A 254 -7.11 -17.55 -5.78
C LEU A 254 -7.38 -17.64 -4.28
N GLU A 255 -8.17 -18.63 -3.89
CA GLU A 255 -8.46 -18.99 -2.51
C GLU A 255 -8.13 -20.47 -2.31
N GLU A 256 -7.09 -20.74 -1.52
CA GLU A 256 -6.56 -22.09 -1.30
C GLU A 256 -5.74 -22.11 -0.01
N GLU A 257 -5.67 -23.25 0.66
CA GLU A 257 -4.71 -23.49 1.73
C GLU A 257 -3.83 -24.68 1.35
N ILE A 258 -2.51 -24.51 1.49
CA ILE A 258 -1.53 -25.54 1.18
C ILE A 258 -0.69 -25.80 2.41
N MET A 259 -0.49 -27.09 2.70
CA MET A 259 0.50 -27.54 3.68
C MET A 259 1.75 -27.99 2.95
N VAL A 260 2.89 -27.36 3.28
CA VAL A 260 4.22 -27.78 2.83
C VAL A 260 4.99 -28.18 4.07
N GLU A 261 5.22 -29.49 4.24
CA GLU A 261 5.75 -30.06 5.48
C GLU A 261 4.86 -29.69 6.69
N ASN A 262 5.36 -28.90 7.64
CA ASN A 262 4.61 -28.40 8.81
C ASN A 262 4.21 -26.92 8.70
N LYS A 263 4.33 -26.33 7.51
CA LYS A 263 4.08 -24.91 7.25
C LYS A 263 2.79 -24.73 6.46
N LYS A 264 1.98 -23.76 6.88
CA LYS A 264 0.71 -23.41 6.23
C LYS A 264 0.89 -22.19 5.34
N ILE A 265 0.44 -22.30 4.10
CA ILE A 265 0.38 -21.21 3.13
C ILE A 265 -1.08 -20.95 2.80
N ILE A 266 -1.55 -19.73 3.09
CA ILE A 266 -2.93 -19.30 2.83
C ILE A 266 -2.93 -18.39 1.62
N PHE A 267 -3.66 -18.77 0.58
CA PHE A 267 -3.98 -17.90 -0.56
C PHE A 267 -5.36 -17.30 -0.32
N MET A 268 -5.46 -15.97 -0.38
CA MET A 268 -6.73 -15.27 -0.20
C MET A 268 -6.87 -14.10 -1.18
N PRO A 269 -8.04 -13.90 -1.80
CA PRO A 269 -8.27 -12.72 -2.62
C PRO A 269 -8.18 -11.44 -1.79
N VAL A 270 -7.47 -10.41 -2.27
CA VAL A 270 -7.25 -9.15 -1.53
C VAL A 270 -8.56 -8.50 -1.09
N TRP A 271 -9.54 -8.42 -2.00
CA TRP A 271 -10.85 -7.83 -1.72
C TRP A 271 -11.60 -8.58 -0.61
N LYS A 272 -11.42 -9.91 -0.53
CA LYS A 272 -12.03 -10.74 0.51
C LYS A 272 -11.33 -10.51 1.84
N TRP A 273 -10.00 -10.53 1.83
CA TRP A 273 -9.18 -10.29 3.01
C TRP A 273 -9.52 -8.95 3.67
N LEU A 274 -9.59 -7.85 2.90
CA LEU A 274 -9.96 -6.53 3.43
C LEU A 274 -11.34 -6.50 4.12
N LEU A 275 -12.33 -7.22 3.57
CA LEU A 275 -13.69 -7.27 4.11
C LEU A 275 -13.81 -8.14 5.37
N VAL A 276 -13.02 -9.21 5.46
CA VAL A 276 -13.01 -10.13 6.61
C VAL A 276 -12.20 -9.55 7.76
N GLU A 277 -11.02 -9.01 7.46
CA GLU A 277 -10.06 -8.49 8.44
C GLU A 277 -10.31 -7.03 8.82
N GLY A 278 -11.22 -6.32 8.13
CA GLY A 278 -11.52 -4.92 8.42
C GLY A 278 -12.07 -4.73 9.84
N GLU A 279 -11.25 -4.19 10.74
CA GLU A 279 -11.65 -3.67 12.06
C GLU A 279 -11.32 -2.18 12.07
N THR A 280 -12.34 -1.31 12.11
CA THR A 280 -12.15 0.14 12.33
C THR A 280 -11.98 0.45 13.80
#